data_AF-A0A347W7N8-F1
#
_entry.id   AF-A0A347W7N8-F1
#
_cell.length_a   1.000
_cell.length_b   1.000
_cell.length_c   1.000
_cell.angle_alpha   90.00
_cell.angle_beta   90.00
_cell.angle_gamma   90.00
#
_symmetry.space_group_name_H-M   'P 1'
#
loop_
_entity.id
_entity.type
_entity.pdbx_description
1 polymer ?
#
loop_
_entity_poly.entity_id
_entity_poly.type
_entity_poly.pdbx_seq_one_letter_code
_entity_poly.pdbx_strand_id
1 'polypeptide(L)'
;MVKKASPQQLADQVKKHFDRLQDNMSLCIKYFAMWEIAWRDESLAEKLNNSSAGTGFVTLRSMASDSLLSAVVRMFEPDTKAKQSVSLSFCVSNLLNDAVFGLFIDPHLQIGRTDSPEYLEFMSALTDTSPEELKAQSDQGVERRKKEEFDPLKERLLGLFDILRSNDTYDMVQRLHHTRNKMVAHADLDRGININKATQGDMKRAFFLAWEIITIMRGIITTDYEDKRAIFSAYGTAYCLFADIKKEDIQVKANAHSFAEIKSVEFASTLKSFLKTGEFE
;
A
#
# COMPACT_ATOMS: atom_id res chain seq x y z
N MET A 1 -22.71 0.31 29.93
CA MET A 1 -21.38 -0.31 29.74
C MET A 1 -21.23 -0.67 28.28
N VAL A 2 -20.28 -0.09 27.55
CA VAL A 2 -19.97 -0.51 26.18
C VAL A 2 -19.15 -1.80 26.28
N LYS A 3 -19.66 -2.93 25.79
CA LYS A 3 -18.86 -4.17 25.71
C LYS A 3 -17.67 -3.91 24.79
N LYS A 4 -16.45 -4.02 25.29
CA LYS A 4 -15.24 -4.00 24.45
C LYS A 4 -15.27 -5.22 23.53
N ALA A 5 -14.93 -5.04 22.26
CA ALA A 5 -14.83 -6.14 21.30
C ALA A 5 -13.74 -7.14 21.75
N SER A 6 -13.94 -8.43 21.49
CA SER A 6 -12.92 -9.45 21.75
C SER A 6 -11.77 -9.35 20.73
N PRO A 7 -10.58 -9.90 21.02
CA PRO A 7 -9.47 -9.95 20.06
C PRO A 7 -9.85 -10.58 18.72
N GLN A 8 -10.66 -11.64 18.72
CA GLN A 8 -11.17 -12.27 17.50
C GLN A 8 -12.07 -11.32 16.70
N GLN A 9 -13.00 -10.62 17.37
CA GLN A 9 -13.88 -9.65 16.70
C GLN A 9 -13.10 -8.48 16.09
N LEU A 10 -11.99 -8.08 16.72
CA LEU A 10 -11.08 -7.08 16.19
C LEU A 10 -10.28 -7.60 15.01
N ALA A 11 -9.76 -8.84 15.08
CA ALA A 11 -9.06 -9.49 13.96
C ALA A 11 -9.96 -9.60 12.71
N ASP A 12 -11.22 -10.03 12.88
CA ASP A 12 -12.17 -10.12 11.77
C ASP A 12 -12.46 -8.74 11.14
N GLN A 13 -12.55 -7.70 11.96
CA GLN A 13 -12.71 -6.32 11.49
C GLN A 13 -11.46 -5.82 10.77
N VAL A 14 -10.27 -6.05 11.31
CA VAL A 14 -8.99 -5.71 10.69
C VAL A 14 -8.90 -6.34 9.31
N LYS A 15 -9.20 -7.65 9.17
CA LYS A 15 -9.17 -8.34 7.89
C LYS A 15 -10.13 -7.71 6.87
N LYS A 16 -11.38 -7.47 7.27
CA LYS A 16 -12.37 -6.82 6.41
C LYS A 16 -11.95 -5.41 5.97
N HIS A 17 -11.32 -4.65 6.85
CA HIS A 17 -10.80 -3.33 6.52
C HIS A 17 -9.58 -3.43 5.60
N PHE A 18 -8.68 -4.37 5.85
CA PHE A 18 -7.51 -4.64 5.03
C PHE A 18 -7.88 -5.02 3.60
N ASP A 19 -8.86 -5.90 3.38
CA ASP A 19 -9.29 -6.29 2.04
C ASP A 19 -9.74 -5.05 1.23
N ARG A 20 -10.49 -4.14 1.86
CA ARG A 20 -10.90 -2.87 1.25
C ARG A 20 -9.73 -1.92 1.01
N LEU A 21 -8.74 -1.87 1.90
CA LEU A 21 -7.52 -1.08 1.72
C LEU A 21 -6.75 -1.60 0.52
N GLN A 22 -6.64 -2.92 0.37
CA GLN A 22 -5.95 -3.57 -0.73
C GLN A 22 -6.63 -3.31 -2.07
N ASP A 23 -7.96 -3.38 -2.14
CA ASP A 23 -8.72 -3.02 -3.33
C ASP A 23 -8.52 -1.54 -3.72
N ASN A 24 -8.58 -0.64 -2.72
CA ASN A 24 -8.36 0.78 -2.94
C ASN A 24 -6.91 1.08 -3.36
N MET A 25 -5.93 0.41 -2.77
CA MET A 25 -4.52 0.55 -3.12
C MET A 25 -4.26 0.10 -4.55
N SER A 26 -4.86 -1.01 -4.99
CA SER A 26 -4.81 -1.48 -6.39
C SER A 26 -5.25 -0.40 -7.39
N LEU A 27 -6.25 0.42 -7.02
CA LEU A 27 -6.67 1.58 -7.81
C LEU A 27 -5.69 2.75 -7.67
N CYS A 28 -5.25 3.09 -6.45
CA CYS A 28 -4.26 4.14 -6.19
C CYS A 28 -3.00 3.96 -7.04
N ILE A 29 -2.49 2.74 -7.16
CA ILE A 29 -1.28 2.42 -7.92
C ILE A 29 -1.42 2.79 -9.39
N LYS A 30 -2.57 2.46 -9.99
CA LYS A 30 -2.89 2.80 -11.38
C LYS A 30 -2.96 4.31 -11.57
N TYR A 31 -3.66 5.01 -10.67
CA TYR A 31 -3.78 6.47 -10.75
C TYR A 31 -2.47 7.18 -10.46
N PHE A 32 -1.63 6.64 -9.58
CA PHE A 32 -0.29 7.16 -9.31
C PHE A 32 0.61 7.08 -10.54
N ALA A 33 0.66 5.92 -11.21
CA ALA A 33 1.43 5.75 -12.44
C ALA A 33 0.96 6.69 -13.55
N MET A 34 -0.36 6.80 -13.77
CA MET A 34 -0.94 7.74 -14.75
C MET A 34 -0.65 9.21 -14.37
N TRP A 35 -0.77 9.55 -13.09
CA TRP A 35 -0.50 10.88 -12.58
C TRP A 35 0.95 11.29 -12.79
N GLU A 36 1.92 10.42 -12.46
CA GLU A 36 3.34 10.71 -12.66
C GLU A 36 3.73 10.90 -14.13
N ILE A 37 3.18 10.08 -15.04
CA ILE A 37 3.40 10.25 -16.48
C ILE A 37 2.76 11.56 -16.97
N ALA A 38 1.49 11.80 -16.61
CA ALA A 38 0.76 13.00 -17.01
C ALA A 38 1.37 14.29 -16.44
N TRP A 39 2.10 14.22 -15.31
CA TRP A 39 2.80 15.35 -14.71
C TRP A 39 4.07 15.74 -15.47
N ARG A 40 4.76 14.78 -16.10
CA ARG A 40 6.04 15.02 -16.79
C ARG A 40 5.90 15.45 -18.26
N ASP A 41 4.74 15.31 -18.87
CA ASP A 41 4.48 15.74 -20.26
C ASP A 41 3.28 16.72 -20.31
N GLU A 42 3.58 18.02 -20.41
CA GLU A 42 2.59 19.10 -20.53
C GLU A 42 1.70 18.96 -21.76
N SER A 43 2.22 18.40 -22.85
CA SER A 43 1.43 18.18 -24.07
C SER A 43 0.30 17.16 -23.83
N LEU A 44 0.43 16.28 -22.84
CA LEU A 44 -0.61 15.32 -22.44
C LEU A 44 -1.71 15.96 -21.58
N ALA A 45 -1.35 16.97 -20.77
CA ALA A 45 -2.34 17.79 -20.08
C ALA A 45 -3.25 18.51 -21.08
N GLU A 46 -2.72 18.87 -22.25
CA GLU A 46 -3.46 19.58 -23.30
C GLU A 46 -4.12 18.67 -24.35
N LYS A 47 -3.59 17.46 -24.63
CA LYS A 47 -4.12 16.59 -25.72
C LYS A 47 -5.51 16.00 -25.47
N LEU A 48 -5.93 15.85 -24.21
CA LEU A 48 -7.29 15.40 -23.86
C LEU A 48 -8.30 16.54 -23.75
N ASN A 49 -7.84 17.78 -23.91
CA ASN A 49 -8.67 18.99 -23.82
C ASN A 49 -9.52 19.24 -25.09
N ASN A 50 -9.35 18.42 -26.13
CA ASN A 50 -9.97 18.64 -27.44
C ASN A 50 -11.28 17.84 -27.69
N SER A 51 -11.82 17.13 -26.71
CA SER A 51 -13.16 16.53 -26.84
C SER A 51 -14.27 17.49 -26.38
N SER A 52 -14.71 18.32 -27.34
CA SER A 52 -16.05 18.91 -27.51
C SER A 52 -16.85 19.41 -26.28
N ALA A 53 -17.07 20.72 -26.28
CA ALA A 53 -18.24 21.46 -25.77
C ALA A 53 -18.45 21.58 -24.25
N GLY A 54 -18.03 22.74 -23.70
CA GLY A 54 -18.94 23.56 -22.90
C GLY A 54 -18.85 23.52 -21.37
N THR A 55 -18.15 22.58 -20.73
CA THR A 55 -18.09 22.55 -19.25
C THR A 55 -16.72 22.10 -18.72
N GLY A 56 -15.82 23.06 -18.47
CA GLY A 56 -14.58 22.86 -17.71
C GLY A 56 -13.49 22.01 -18.40
N PHE A 57 -12.23 22.45 -18.31
CA PHE A 57 -11.09 21.70 -18.84
C PHE A 57 -10.80 20.46 -17.95
N VAL A 58 -11.25 19.26 -18.35
CA VAL A 58 -10.92 18.00 -17.68
C VAL A 58 -9.83 17.27 -18.46
N THR A 59 -8.61 17.27 -17.92
CA THR A 59 -7.41 16.63 -18.49
C THR A 59 -7.14 15.27 -17.82
N LEU A 60 -6.40 14.35 -18.44
CA LEU A 60 -5.96 13.11 -17.75
C LEU A 60 -5.20 13.42 -16.46
N ARG A 61 -4.41 14.50 -16.46
CA ARG A 61 -3.72 15.00 -15.27
C ARG A 61 -4.73 15.33 -14.16
N SER A 62 -5.81 16.04 -14.48
CA SER A 62 -6.86 16.36 -13.50
C SER A 62 -7.61 15.12 -13.00
N MET A 63 -8.01 14.20 -13.90
CA MET A 63 -8.73 12.99 -13.52
C MET A 63 -7.88 12.04 -12.67
N ALA A 64 -6.61 11.86 -13.05
CA ALA A 64 -5.67 11.05 -12.30
C ALA A 64 -5.36 11.69 -10.94
N SER A 65 -5.18 13.00 -10.88
CA SER A 65 -4.98 13.74 -9.63
C SER A 65 -6.19 13.62 -8.71
N ASP A 66 -7.41 13.87 -9.20
CA ASP A 66 -8.64 13.77 -8.40
C ASP A 66 -8.87 12.36 -7.89
N SER A 67 -8.68 11.36 -8.75
CA SER A 67 -8.86 9.95 -8.38
C SER A 67 -7.81 9.50 -7.36
N LEU A 68 -6.54 9.85 -7.57
CA LEU A 68 -5.45 9.55 -6.66
C LEU A 68 -5.66 10.26 -5.31
N LEU A 69 -5.96 11.56 -5.32
CA LEU A 69 -6.20 12.35 -4.12
C LEU A 69 -7.38 11.81 -3.32
N SER A 70 -8.49 11.48 -3.98
CA SER A 70 -9.66 10.87 -3.34
C SER A 70 -9.31 9.53 -2.70
N ALA A 71 -8.61 8.66 -3.44
CA ALA A 71 -8.27 7.32 -2.98
C ALA A 71 -7.24 7.34 -1.83
N VAL A 72 -6.24 8.23 -1.88
CA VAL A 72 -5.25 8.44 -0.82
C VAL A 72 -5.94 9.00 0.43
N VAL A 73 -6.66 10.12 0.33
CA VAL A 73 -7.28 10.77 1.50
C VAL A 73 -8.21 9.82 2.24
N ARG A 74 -8.96 8.97 1.53
CA ARG A 74 -9.85 7.96 2.15
C ARG A 74 -9.11 7.01 3.09
N MET A 75 -7.87 6.60 2.77
CA MET A 75 -7.07 5.68 3.59
C MET A 75 -6.61 6.31 4.91
N PHE A 76 -6.46 7.64 4.93
CA PHE A 76 -6.05 8.42 6.09
C PHE A 76 -7.25 8.99 6.88
N GLU A 77 -8.49 8.67 6.50
CA GLU A 77 -9.65 9.12 7.26
C GLU A 77 -9.67 8.50 8.68
N PRO A 78 -10.10 9.29 9.69
CA PRO A 78 -10.10 8.83 11.07
C PRO A 78 -11.10 7.70 11.31
N ASP A 79 -10.80 6.89 12.33
CA ASP A 79 -11.56 5.72 12.76
C ASP A 79 -13.05 6.01 13.06
N THR A 80 -13.39 7.23 13.45
CA THR A 80 -14.78 7.64 13.73
C THR A 80 -15.73 7.53 12.53
N LYS A 81 -15.20 7.46 11.29
CA LYS A 81 -15.98 7.27 10.06
C LYS A 81 -15.96 5.81 9.54
N ALA A 82 -15.33 4.89 10.26
CA ALA A 82 -14.99 3.51 9.84
C ALA A 82 -16.17 2.60 9.49
N LYS A 83 -17.41 2.94 9.87
CA LYS A 83 -18.59 2.17 9.41
C LYS A 83 -18.77 2.25 7.89
N GLN A 84 -18.20 3.27 7.25
CA GLN A 84 -18.15 3.45 5.79
C GLN A 84 -16.72 3.64 5.26
N SER A 85 -15.79 4.15 6.08
CA SER A 85 -14.41 4.44 5.66
C SER A 85 -13.44 3.28 5.91
N VAL A 86 -12.35 3.30 5.14
CA VAL A 86 -11.27 2.33 5.21
C VAL A 86 -10.07 3.01 5.87
N SER A 87 -9.84 2.80 7.18
CA SER A 87 -8.83 3.55 7.94
C SER A 87 -7.55 2.76 8.18
N LEU A 88 -6.41 3.28 7.71
CA LEU A 88 -5.08 2.76 8.03
C LEU A 88 -4.83 2.81 9.55
N SER A 89 -5.21 3.90 10.21
CA SER A 89 -4.99 4.08 11.65
C SER A 89 -5.70 3.00 12.47
N PHE A 90 -6.95 2.66 12.12
CA PHE A 90 -7.68 1.55 12.75
C PHE A 90 -6.96 0.21 12.57
N CYS A 91 -6.59 -0.12 11.32
CA CYS A 91 -5.93 -1.38 11.01
C CYS A 91 -4.61 -1.54 11.76
N VAL A 92 -3.76 -0.52 11.70
CA VAL A 92 -2.42 -0.55 12.29
C VAL A 92 -2.52 -0.60 13.82
N SER A 93 -3.35 0.24 14.44
CA SER A 93 -3.49 0.26 15.91
C SER A 93 -3.98 -1.08 16.47
N ASN A 94 -4.88 -1.78 15.76
CA ASN A 94 -5.36 -3.09 16.18
C ASN A 94 -4.36 -4.21 15.85
N LEU A 95 -3.65 -4.16 14.73
CA LEU A 95 -2.59 -5.13 14.42
C LEU A 95 -1.40 -5.04 15.39
N LEU A 96 -1.12 -3.87 15.95
CA LEU A 96 -0.07 -3.72 16.95
C LEU A 96 -0.46 -4.32 18.32
N ASN A 97 -1.72 -4.68 18.53
CA ASN A 97 -2.14 -5.42 19.72
C ASN A 97 -1.68 -6.88 19.64
N ASP A 98 -0.88 -7.33 20.61
CA ASP A 98 -0.29 -8.68 20.65
C ASP A 98 -1.30 -9.81 20.46
N ALA A 99 -2.48 -9.69 21.09
CA ALA A 99 -3.51 -10.73 21.02
C ALA A 99 -4.15 -10.80 19.62
N VAL A 100 -4.32 -9.66 18.95
CA VAL A 100 -4.84 -9.61 17.56
C VAL A 100 -3.76 -10.06 16.58
N PHE A 101 -2.52 -9.60 16.77
CA PHE A 101 -1.37 -9.96 15.95
C PHE A 101 -1.12 -11.47 15.94
N GLY A 102 -1.17 -12.11 17.11
CA GLY A 102 -1.03 -13.56 17.26
C GLY A 102 -2.05 -14.34 16.42
N LEU A 103 -3.29 -13.87 16.35
CA LEU A 103 -4.34 -14.53 15.55
C LEU A 103 -4.06 -14.55 14.04
N PHE A 104 -3.23 -13.64 13.52
CA PHE A 104 -2.79 -13.66 12.13
C PHE A 104 -1.53 -14.49 11.92
N ILE A 105 -0.63 -14.55 12.90
CA ILE A 105 0.61 -15.34 12.81
C ILE A 105 0.36 -16.83 13.04
N ASP A 106 -0.46 -17.18 14.03
CA ASP A 106 -0.66 -18.57 14.47
C ASP A 106 -1.09 -19.49 13.31
N PRO A 107 -2.00 -19.08 12.41
CA PRO A 107 -2.30 -19.86 11.20
C PRO A 107 -1.06 -20.10 10.32
N HIS A 108 -0.20 -19.10 10.13
CA HIS A 108 1.01 -19.24 9.31
C HIS A 108 2.03 -20.18 9.94
N LEU A 109 2.15 -20.16 11.27
CA LEU A 109 3.02 -21.07 12.00
C LEU A 109 2.45 -22.50 12.01
N GLN A 110 1.13 -22.66 11.96
CA GLN A 110 0.47 -23.98 11.86
C GLN A 110 0.66 -24.64 10.49
N ILE A 111 0.75 -23.89 9.39
CA ILE A 111 1.03 -24.45 8.05
C ILE A 111 2.38 -25.21 8.02
N GLY A 112 3.33 -24.82 8.88
CA GLY A 112 4.62 -25.50 9.05
C GLY A 112 4.64 -26.59 10.13
N ARG A 113 3.53 -26.82 10.84
CA ARG A 113 3.46 -27.82 11.91
C ARG A 113 3.08 -29.19 11.35
N THR A 114 4.07 -30.07 11.31
CA THR A 114 3.88 -31.52 11.13
C THR A 114 4.09 -32.21 12.48
N ASP A 115 3.32 -31.79 13.47
CA ASP A 115 3.39 -32.24 14.87
C ASP A 115 2.44 -33.41 15.18
N SER A 116 1.84 -34.03 14.15
CA SER A 116 1.06 -35.25 14.34
C SER A 116 1.95 -36.37 14.89
N PRO A 117 1.52 -37.13 15.92
CA PRO A 117 2.28 -38.25 16.47
C PRO A 117 2.77 -39.22 15.38
N GLU A 118 1.93 -39.51 14.38
CA GLU A 118 2.23 -40.43 13.30
C GLU A 118 3.36 -39.92 12.40
N TYR A 119 3.38 -38.61 12.10
CA TYR A 119 4.49 -37.98 11.36
C TYR A 119 5.78 -37.96 12.18
N LEU A 120 5.69 -37.63 13.47
CA LEU A 120 6.85 -37.57 14.34
C LEU A 120 7.46 -38.96 14.56
N GLU A 121 6.64 -40.00 14.73
CA GLU A 121 7.09 -41.40 14.78
C GLU A 121 7.72 -41.84 13.46
N PHE A 122 7.10 -41.50 12.33
CA PHE A 122 7.64 -41.80 11.00
C PHE A 122 9.00 -41.12 10.74
N MET A 123 9.10 -39.82 11.05
CA MET A 123 10.34 -39.06 10.89
C MET A 123 11.41 -39.52 11.89
N SER A 124 11.01 -39.88 13.11
CA SER A 124 11.90 -40.44 14.12
C SER A 124 12.54 -41.74 13.61
N ALA A 125 11.75 -42.64 13.04
CA ALA A 125 12.23 -43.86 12.42
C ALA A 125 13.16 -43.63 11.21
N LEU A 126 12.99 -42.52 10.48
CA LEU A 126 13.84 -42.16 9.34
C LEU A 126 15.15 -41.47 9.73
N THR A 127 15.19 -40.79 10.86
CA THR A 127 16.28 -39.87 11.25
C THR A 127 17.03 -40.30 12.50
N ASP A 128 16.68 -41.46 13.09
CA ASP A 128 17.23 -41.95 14.38
C ASP A 128 17.19 -40.87 15.49
N THR A 129 16.24 -39.95 15.41
CA THR A 129 16.03 -38.84 16.35
C THR A 129 14.74 -39.09 17.11
N SER A 130 14.68 -38.82 18.42
CA SER A 130 13.45 -39.07 19.18
C SER A 130 12.30 -38.16 18.73
N PRO A 131 11.02 -38.58 18.84
CA PRO A 131 9.87 -37.72 18.53
C PRO A 131 9.86 -36.41 19.35
N GLU A 132 10.38 -36.45 20.57
CA GLU A 132 10.50 -35.30 21.48
C GLU A 132 11.52 -34.28 20.96
N GLU A 133 12.67 -34.73 20.47
CA GLU A 133 13.69 -33.89 19.84
C GLU A 133 13.19 -33.30 18.51
N LEU A 134 12.49 -34.07 17.68
CA LEU A 134 11.89 -33.57 16.43
C LEU A 134 10.84 -32.49 16.70
N LYS A 135 10.02 -32.68 17.74
CA LYS A 135 9.06 -31.67 18.19
C LYS A 135 9.78 -30.42 18.71
N ALA A 136 10.81 -30.57 19.53
CA ALA A 136 11.60 -29.45 20.04
C ALA A 136 12.28 -28.67 18.90
N GLN A 137 12.79 -29.34 17.87
CA GLN A 137 13.34 -28.70 16.67
C GLN A 137 12.27 -27.96 15.87
N SER A 138 11.07 -28.54 15.72
CA SER A 138 9.93 -27.89 15.08
C SER A 138 9.52 -26.62 15.83
N ASP A 139 9.40 -26.69 17.16
CA ASP A 139 9.05 -25.55 18.01
C ASP A 139 10.14 -24.46 17.96
N GLN A 140 11.43 -24.83 17.95
CA GLN A 140 12.53 -23.87 17.72
C GLN A 140 12.45 -23.21 16.34
N GLY A 141 12.13 -23.97 15.29
CA GLY A 141 11.92 -23.43 13.94
C GLY A 141 10.76 -22.43 13.89
N VAL A 142 9.68 -22.71 14.62
CA VAL A 142 8.53 -21.80 14.77
C VAL A 142 8.91 -20.51 15.50
N GLU A 143 9.59 -20.61 16.64
CA GLU A 143 10.08 -19.43 17.38
C GLU A 143 11.05 -18.60 16.54
N ARG A 144 11.93 -19.27 15.79
CA ARG A 144 12.86 -18.61 14.88
C ARG A 144 12.12 -17.86 13.77
N ARG A 145 11.15 -18.47 13.09
CA ARG A 145 10.34 -17.79 12.07
C ARG A 145 9.58 -16.60 12.63
N LYS A 146 9.01 -16.74 13.82
CA LYS A 146 8.34 -15.62 14.50
C LYS A 146 9.29 -14.43 14.66
N LYS A 147 10.50 -14.67 15.19
CA LYS A 147 11.52 -13.64 15.42
C LYS A 147 12.16 -13.09 14.14
N GLU A 148 12.38 -13.92 13.13
CA GLU A 148 13.08 -13.55 11.90
C GLU A 148 12.16 -12.97 10.82
N GLU A 149 10.89 -13.39 10.78
CA GLU A 149 9.94 -13.00 9.72
C GLU A 149 8.89 -12.00 10.23
N PHE A 150 8.24 -12.26 11.37
CA PHE A 150 7.06 -11.49 11.80
C PHE A 150 7.36 -10.35 12.78
N ASP A 151 8.25 -10.55 13.75
CA ASP A 151 8.63 -9.50 14.70
C ASP A 151 9.22 -8.26 14.00
N PRO A 152 10.08 -8.38 12.96
CA PRO A 152 10.58 -7.23 12.21
C PRO A 152 9.48 -6.48 11.46
N LEU A 153 8.46 -7.20 10.94
CA LEU A 153 7.30 -6.57 10.31
C LEU A 153 6.50 -5.76 11.32
N LYS A 154 6.30 -6.29 12.53
CA LYS A 154 5.60 -5.58 13.61
C LYS A 154 6.35 -4.34 14.07
N GLU A 155 7.66 -4.44 14.27
CA GLU A 155 8.51 -3.32 14.65
C GLU A 155 8.47 -2.21 13.59
N ARG A 156 8.57 -2.60 12.31
CA ARG A 156 8.46 -1.64 11.20
C ARG A 156 7.08 -1.01 11.12
N LEU A 157 6.01 -1.78 11.35
CA LEU A 157 4.65 -1.28 11.42
C LEU A 157 4.46 -0.29 12.58
N LEU A 158 5.11 -0.52 13.73
CA LEU A 158 5.12 0.39 14.86
C LEU A 158 5.79 1.73 14.50
N GLY A 159 6.96 1.69 13.86
CA GLY A 159 7.64 2.92 13.40
C GLY A 159 6.80 3.71 12.39
N LEU A 160 6.12 3.03 11.46
CA LEU A 160 5.20 3.69 10.52
C LEU A 160 3.94 4.24 11.21
N PHE A 161 3.49 3.61 12.29
CA PHE A 161 2.36 4.10 13.08
C PHE A 161 2.67 5.43 13.77
N ASP A 162 3.90 5.58 14.27
CA ASP A 162 4.35 6.84 14.86
C ASP A 162 4.41 7.96 13.80
N ILE A 163 4.90 7.65 12.59
CA ILE A 163 4.86 8.57 11.45
C ILE A 163 3.40 8.93 11.09
N LEU A 164 2.52 7.93 11.03
CA LEU A 164 1.10 8.12 10.72
C LEU A 164 0.39 9.06 11.69
N ARG A 165 0.82 9.06 12.96
CA ARG A 165 0.28 9.90 14.04
C ARG A 165 1.01 11.22 14.26
N SER A 166 2.07 11.48 13.51
CA SER A 166 2.83 12.72 13.60
C SER A 166 2.00 13.94 13.15
N ASN A 167 2.36 15.12 13.66
CA ASN A 167 1.75 16.37 13.23
C ASN A 167 2.00 16.65 11.74
N ASP A 168 3.16 16.26 11.20
CA ASP A 168 3.47 16.46 9.77
C ASP A 168 2.52 15.66 8.88
N THR A 169 2.27 14.38 9.20
CA THR A 169 1.28 13.57 8.48
C THR A 169 -0.12 14.15 8.62
N TYR A 170 -0.50 14.62 9.81
CA TYR A 170 -1.79 15.28 10.02
C TYR A 170 -1.94 16.52 9.12
N ASP A 171 -0.95 17.41 9.12
CA ASP A 171 -0.96 18.64 8.32
C ASP A 171 -0.97 18.34 6.82
N MET A 172 -0.18 17.34 6.38
CA MET A 172 -0.17 16.85 5.00
C MET A 172 -1.56 16.36 4.57
N VAL A 173 -2.21 15.51 5.38
CA VAL A 173 -3.56 15.00 5.07
C VAL A 173 -4.60 16.12 5.07
N GLN A 174 -4.49 17.09 5.97
CA GLN A 174 -5.36 18.28 5.97
C GLN A 174 -5.22 19.09 4.68
N ARG A 175 -3.99 19.35 4.23
CA ARG A 175 -3.72 20.03 2.95
C ARG A 175 -4.32 19.26 1.77
N LEU A 176 -4.13 17.94 1.71
CA LEU A 176 -4.70 17.07 0.68
C LEU A 176 -6.24 17.09 0.69
N HIS A 177 -6.85 16.99 1.87
CA HIS A 177 -8.29 17.05 2.03
C HIS A 177 -8.88 18.42 1.65
N HIS A 178 -8.17 19.50 1.97
CA HIS A 178 -8.54 20.86 1.56
C HIS A 178 -8.51 21.03 0.04
N THR A 179 -7.44 20.56 -0.62
CA THR A 179 -7.32 20.56 -2.08
C THR A 179 -8.44 19.75 -2.74
N ARG A 180 -8.79 18.57 -2.21
CA ARG A 180 -9.88 17.73 -2.74
C ARG A 180 -11.24 18.43 -2.73
N ASN A 181 -11.54 19.18 -1.67
CA ASN A 181 -12.87 19.79 -1.48
C ASN A 181 -13.06 21.08 -2.30
N LYS A 182 -11.98 21.70 -2.79
CA LYS A 182 -12.03 22.87 -3.66
C LYS A 182 -11.95 22.41 -5.11
N MET A 183 -13.09 22.12 -5.74
CA MET A 183 -13.28 21.52 -7.08
C MET A 183 -12.55 22.19 -8.28
N VAL A 184 -11.69 23.19 -8.10
CA VAL A 184 -10.96 23.83 -9.20
C VAL A 184 -9.60 24.31 -8.70
N ALA A 185 -8.52 23.57 -9.01
CA ALA A 185 -7.23 24.10 -9.45
C ALA A 185 -6.15 22.99 -9.52
N HIS A 186 -6.25 22.11 -10.51
CA HIS A 186 -5.18 21.17 -10.88
C HIS A 186 -3.91 21.87 -11.42
N ALA A 187 -3.99 23.18 -11.69
CA ALA A 187 -2.89 24.04 -12.11
C ALA A 187 -2.08 24.66 -10.96
N ASP A 188 -2.46 24.43 -9.70
CA ASP A 188 -1.87 25.12 -8.53
C ASP A 188 -0.86 24.30 -7.73
N LEU A 189 -0.58 23.04 -8.11
CA LEU A 189 0.50 22.26 -7.48
C LEU A 189 1.91 22.81 -7.83
N ASP A 190 2.01 23.73 -8.81
CA ASP A 190 3.26 24.40 -9.24
C ASP A 190 3.52 25.77 -8.60
N ARG A 191 2.57 26.35 -7.84
CA ARG A 191 2.73 27.69 -7.26
C ARG A 191 3.07 27.59 -5.78
N GLY A 192 4.35 27.78 -5.48
CA GLY A 192 4.93 27.72 -4.15
C GLY A 192 4.15 28.46 -3.05
N ILE A 193 4.15 27.83 -1.87
CA ILE A 193 3.83 28.35 -0.54
C ILE A 193 2.49 29.09 -0.45
N ASN A 194 1.41 28.35 -0.66
CA ASN A 194 0.18 28.65 0.07
C ASN A 194 0.06 27.58 1.16
N ILE A 195 0.25 27.96 2.43
CA ILE A 195 0.38 27.07 3.60
C ILE A 195 -0.82 26.07 3.71
N ASN A 196 -1.94 26.38 3.07
CA ASN A 196 -3.17 25.61 3.09
C ASN A 196 -3.43 24.72 1.84
N LYS A 197 -2.51 24.63 0.87
CA LYS A 197 -2.67 23.80 -0.34
C LYS A 197 -1.69 22.63 -0.34
N ALA A 198 -2.15 21.46 -0.80
CA ALA A 198 -1.27 20.30 -0.99
C ALA A 198 -0.20 20.56 -2.05
N THR A 199 0.94 19.89 -1.92
CA THR A 199 2.04 19.86 -2.91
C THR A 199 2.12 18.51 -3.64
N GLN A 200 2.90 18.44 -4.72
CA GLN A 200 3.27 17.17 -5.35
C GLN A 200 3.93 16.21 -4.34
N GLY A 201 4.79 16.76 -3.47
CA GLY A 201 5.46 16.04 -2.40
C GLY A 201 4.49 15.45 -1.37
N ASP A 202 3.46 16.20 -0.97
CA ASP A 202 2.42 15.73 -0.03
C ASP A 202 1.71 14.48 -0.58
N MET A 203 1.32 14.51 -1.86
CA MET A 203 0.62 13.37 -2.45
C MET A 203 1.52 12.14 -2.62
N LYS A 204 2.80 12.35 -2.99
CA LYS A 204 3.81 11.27 -3.04
C LYS A 204 4.02 10.66 -1.65
N ARG A 205 4.33 11.47 -0.64
CA ARG A 205 4.55 11.02 0.75
C ARG A 205 3.36 10.20 1.26
N ALA A 206 2.14 10.72 1.10
CA ALA A 206 0.93 10.02 1.52
C ALA A 206 0.74 8.68 0.79
N PHE A 207 0.98 8.64 -0.53
CA PHE A 207 0.90 7.42 -1.32
C PHE A 207 1.93 6.38 -0.86
N PHE A 208 3.21 6.74 -0.75
CA PHE A 208 4.28 5.81 -0.37
C PHE A 208 4.14 5.31 1.07
N LEU A 209 3.69 6.17 1.99
CA LEU A 209 3.37 5.77 3.36
C LEU A 209 2.22 4.74 3.38
N ALA A 210 1.13 5.01 2.65
CA ALA A 210 0.00 4.09 2.57
C ALA A 210 0.39 2.75 1.91
N TRP A 211 1.17 2.81 0.83
CA TRP A 211 1.71 1.65 0.14
C TRP A 211 2.51 0.77 1.11
N GLU A 212 3.50 1.34 1.80
CA GLU A 212 4.37 0.57 2.69
C GLU A 212 3.58 -0.12 3.81
N ILE A 213 2.66 0.62 4.45
CA ILE A 213 1.81 0.06 5.51
C ILE A 213 1.01 -1.13 4.97
N ILE A 214 0.39 -0.99 3.80
CA ILE A 214 -0.42 -2.05 3.19
C ILE A 214 0.45 -3.25 2.79
N THR A 215 1.65 -3.04 2.26
CA THR A 215 2.58 -4.12 1.91
C THR A 215 2.97 -4.93 3.17
N ILE A 216 3.30 -4.26 4.28
CA ILE A 216 3.62 -4.94 5.54
C ILE A 216 2.40 -5.69 6.08
N MET A 217 1.22 -5.06 6.07
CA MET A 217 -0.03 -5.71 6.47
C MET A 217 -0.35 -6.94 5.63
N ARG A 218 -0.07 -6.91 4.31
CA ARG A 218 -0.24 -8.07 3.43
C ARG A 218 0.65 -9.23 3.84
N GLY A 219 1.92 -8.95 4.17
CA GLY A 219 2.85 -9.94 4.70
C GLY A 219 2.36 -10.61 6.00
N ILE A 220 1.64 -9.87 6.85
CA ILE A 220 1.07 -10.39 8.10
C ILE A 220 -0.26 -11.14 7.86
N ILE A 221 -1.16 -10.60 7.04
CA ILE A 221 -2.56 -11.08 6.93
C ILE A 221 -2.73 -12.17 5.86
N THR A 222 -2.07 -12.06 4.70
CA THR A 222 -2.37 -12.90 3.53
C THR A 222 -1.17 -13.64 2.95
N THR A 223 0.07 -13.35 3.34
CA THR A 223 1.33 -13.96 2.86
C THR A 223 1.68 -13.76 1.37
N ASP A 224 0.78 -13.23 0.56
CA ASP A 224 1.06 -12.93 -0.85
C ASP A 224 1.98 -11.71 -1.03
N TYR A 225 3.15 -11.93 -1.64
CA TYR A 225 4.13 -10.90 -1.97
C TYR A 225 4.22 -10.69 -3.50
N GLU A 226 3.23 -10.03 -4.11
CA GLU A 226 3.30 -9.67 -5.54
C GLU A 226 3.01 -8.19 -5.84
N ASP A 227 3.60 -7.29 -5.06
CA ASP A 227 3.40 -5.84 -5.28
C ASP A 227 4.18 -5.30 -6.50
N LYS A 228 5.33 -5.91 -6.85
CA LYS A 228 6.14 -5.46 -8.00
C LYS A 228 5.43 -5.64 -9.34
N ARG A 229 4.59 -6.69 -9.47
CA ARG A 229 3.81 -6.91 -10.69
C ARG A 229 2.75 -5.82 -10.86
N ALA A 230 2.09 -5.39 -9.78
CA ALA A 230 1.08 -4.34 -9.85
C ALA A 230 1.65 -3.00 -10.31
N ILE A 231 2.82 -2.60 -9.77
CA ILE A 231 3.52 -1.37 -10.18
C ILE A 231 3.98 -1.46 -11.63
N PHE A 232 4.62 -2.56 -12.00
CA PHE A 232 5.05 -2.80 -13.38
C PHE A 232 3.88 -2.73 -14.35
N SER A 233 2.81 -3.49 -14.10
CA SER A 233 1.62 -3.49 -14.93
C SER A 233 0.95 -2.12 -15.00
N ALA A 234 0.94 -1.34 -13.92
CA ALA A 234 0.38 0.00 -13.91
C ALA A 234 1.17 0.97 -14.80
N TYR A 235 2.50 1.03 -14.68
CA TYR A 235 3.32 1.88 -15.54
C TYR A 235 3.30 1.42 -17.01
N GLY A 236 3.29 0.11 -17.27
CA GLY A 236 3.14 -0.43 -18.62
C GLY A 236 1.78 -0.06 -19.23
N THR A 237 0.70 -0.18 -18.46
CA THR A 237 -0.65 0.22 -18.90
C THR A 237 -0.72 1.73 -19.14
N ALA A 238 -0.16 2.54 -18.24
CA ALA A 238 -0.16 3.99 -18.39
C ALA A 238 0.68 4.43 -19.61
N TYR A 239 1.79 3.74 -19.89
CA TYR A 239 2.56 3.95 -21.12
C TYR A 239 1.78 3.52 -22.37
N CYS A 240 1.10 2.37 -22.34
CA CYS A 240 0.26 1.95 -23.45
C CYS A 240 -0.85 2.97 -23.71
N LEU A 241 -1.57 3.45 -22.68
CA LEU A 241 -2.57 4.52 -22.83
C LEU A 241 -1.96 5.81 -23.41
N PHE A 242 -0.73 6.14 -23.03
CA PHE A 242 0.03 7.25 -23.62
C PHE A 242 0.34 7.01 -25.10
N ALA A 243 0.74 5.79 -25.47
CA ALA A 243 1.11 5.41 -26.81
C ALA A 243 -0.08 5.10 -27.73
N ASP A 244 -1.25 4.70 -27.20
CA ASP A 244 -2.48 4.38 -27.93
C ASP A 244 -3.20 5.63 -28.46
N ILE A 245 -2.85 6.81 -27.93
CA ILE A 245 -3.13 8.09 -28.62
C ILE A 245 -2.44 8.12 -30.00
N LYS A 246 -1.53 7.19 -30.29
CA LYS A 246 -0.85 6.98 -31.57
C LYS A 246 -0.80 5.49 -32.00
N LYS A 247 -1.95 4.82 -32.13
CA LYS A 247 -2.18 3.52 -32.82
C LYS A 247 -1.33 2.29 -32.37
N GLU A 248 -1.99 1.14 -32.33
CA GLU A 248 -1.45 -0.17 -31.94
C GLU A 248 -0.26 -0.64 -32.82
N ASP A 249 0.93 -0.71 -32.22
CA ASP A 249 2.17 -1.24 -32.81
C ASP A 249 2.82 -2.25 -31.85
N ILE A 250 3.38 -3.35 -32.36
CA ILE A 250 4.17 -4.32 -31.57
C ILE A 250 5.36 -3.62 -30.90
N GLN A 251 5.93 -2.61 -31.55
CA GLN A 251 7.00 -1.79 -30.99
C GLN A 251 6.54 -1.02 -29.74
N VAL A 252 5.28 -0.58 -29.69
CA VAL A 252 4.71 0.12 -28.52
C VAL A 252 4.67 -0.81 -27.31
N LYS A 253 4.31 -2.09 -27.50
CA LYS A 253 4.29 -3.06 -26.39
C LYS A 253 5.69 -3.35 -25.83
N ALA A 254 6.70 -3.49 -26.70
CA ALA A 254 8.08 -3.68 -26.27
C ALA A 254 8.61 -2.46 -25.50
N ASN A 255 8.31 -1.25 -25.98
CA ASN A 255 8.69 -0.01 -25.30
C ASN A 255 7.94 0.16 -23.97
N ALA A 256 6.67 -0.22 -23.90
CA ALA A 256 5.87 -0.19 -22.68
C ALA A 256 6.46 -1.10 -21.59
N HIS A 257 6.91 -2.30 -21.98
CA HIS A 257 7.57 -3.23 -21.06
C HIS A 257 8.87 -2.64 -20.53
N SER A 258 9.75 -2.15 -21.40
CA SER A 258 11.03 -1.54 -20.98
C SER A 258 10.80 -0.33 -20.09
N PHE A 259 9.83 0.52 -20.42
CA PHE A 259 9.45 1.67 -19.60
C PHE A 259 8.94 1.24 -18.21
N ALA A 260 8.05 0.24 -18.16
CA ALA A 260 7.51 -0.28 -16.91
C ALA A 260 8.60 -0.85 -16.00
N GLU A 261 9.60 -1.53 -16.57
CA GLU A 261 10.75 -2.07 -15.84
C GLU A 261 11.57 -0.96 -15.20
N ILE A 262 11.97 0.04 -15.99
CA ILE A 262 12.72 1.21 -15.51
C ILE A 262 11.96 1.91 -14.38
N LYS A 263 10.66 2.18 -14.57
CA LYS A 263 9.85 2.86 -13.57
C LYS A 263 9.63 2.04 -12.30
N SER A 264 9.53 0.72 -12.41
CA SER A 264 9.43 -0.15 -11.23
C SER A 264 10.71 -0.13 -10.40
N VAL A 265 11.87 -0.07 -11.05
CA VAL A 265 13.18 0.06 -10.38
C VAL A 265 13.32 1.44 -9.73
N GLU A 266 12.99 2.52 -10.45
CA GLU A 266 12.98 3.87 -9.90
C GLU A 266 12.06 3.97 -8.68
N PHE A 267 10.84 3.44 -8.78
CA PHE A 267 9.87 3.40 -7.70
C PHE A 267 10.43 2.73 -6.44
N ALA A 268 11.04 1.54 -6.61
CA ALA A 268 11.64 0.82 -5.49
C ALA A 268 12.80 1.60 -4.84
N SER A 269 13.59 2.30 -5.66
CA SER A 269 14.68 3.16 -5.17
C SER A 269 14.13 4.35 -4.38
N THR A 270 13.12 5.05 -4.91
CA THR A 270 12.47 6.18 -4.24
C THR A 270 11.81 5.77 -2.94
N LEU A 271 11.07 4.65 -2.92
CA LEU A 271 10.48 4.11 -1.70
C LEU A 271 11.55 3.81 -0.65
N LYS A 272 12.66 3.17 -1.04
CA LYS A 272 13.77 2.89 -0.12
C LYS A 272 14.40 4.17 0.44
N SER A 273 14.54 5.22 -0.37
CA SER A 273 15.05 6.52 0.08
C SER A 273 14.10 7.16 1.10
N PHE A 274 12.81 7.24 0.76
CA PHE A 274 11.76 7.77 1.62
C PHE A 274 11.75 7.09 3.00
N LEU A 275 11.85 5.76 3.03
CA LEU A 275 11.86 5.01 4.28
C LEU A 275 13.10 5.27 5.16
N LYS A 276 14.20 5.73 4.55
CA LYS A 276 15.44 6.02 5.27
C LYS A 276 15.48 7.45 5.80
N THR A 277 14.99 8.42 5.04
CA THR A 277 15.15 9.85 5.35
C THR A 277 13.86 10.52 5.80
N GLY A 278 12.70 9.93 5.50
CA GLY A 278 11.39 10.60 5.63
C GLY A 278 11.17 11.72 4.61
N GLU A 279 12.15 11.96 3.73
CA GLU A 279 12.18 13.07 2.77
C GLU A 279 12.10 12.55 1.33
N PHE A 280 11.67 13.43 0.43
CA PHE A 280 11.70 13.20 -1.02
C PHE A 280 12.64 14.21 -1.66
N GLU A 281 13.58 13.72 -2.45
CA GLU A 281 14.34 14.50 -3.45
C GLU A 281 13.58 14.55 -4.78
#